data_AF-A0A1C6AFD0-F1
#
_entry.id   AF-A0A1C6AFD0-F1
#
_cell.length_a   1.000
_cell.length_b   1.000
_cell.length_c   1.000
_cell.angle_alpha   90.00
_cell.angle_beta   90.00
_cell.angle_gamma   90.00
#
_symmetry.space_group_name_H-M   'P 1'
#
loop_
_entity.id
_entity.type
_entity.pdbx_description
1 polymer ?
#
loop_
_entity_poly.entity_id
_entity_poly.type
_entity_poly.pdbx_seq_one_letter_code
_entity_poly.pdbx_strand_id
1 'polypeptide(L)'
;MDKLREKLYKEMESWVSDLVANSDLPKRELLSAYAYEYCIKDEIINFFDGCNEELNDYYNELLQKDNTLEYLYGEYMKDDSANIQYDIADFIYFKKLGV
;
A
#
# COMPACT_ATOMS: atom_id res chain seq x y z
N MET A 1 -11.46 -5.48 8.81
CA MET A 1 -10.05 -5.08 8.65
C MET A 1 -9.22 -6.19 8.03
N ASP A 2 -9.35 -7.44 8.52
CA ASP A 2 -8.61 -8.60 7.96
C ASP A 2 -8.75 -8.79 6.45
N LYS A 3 -9.94 -8.56 5.88
CA LYS A 3 -10.18 -8.74 4.44
C LYS A 3 -9.39 -7.77 3.56
N LEU A 4 -9.28 -6.49 3.96
CA LEU A 4 -8.49 -5.51 3.19
C LEU A 4 -7.01 -5.85 3.32
N ARG A 5 -6.55 -6.17 4.53
CA ARG A 5 -5.15 -6.55 4.74
C ARG A 5 -4.78 -7.81 3.95
N GLU A 6 -5.62 -8.84 3.98
CA GLU A 6 -5.45 -10.07 3.18
C GLU A 6 -5.40 -9.75 1.68
N LYS A 7 -6.27 -8.86 1.20
CA LYS A 7 -6.25 -8.38 -0.18
C LYS A 7 -4.93 -7.68 -0.51
N LEU A 8 -4.48 -6.74 0.31
CA LEU A 8 -3.23 -6.01 0.09
C LEU A 8 -2.01 -6.96 0.10
N TYR A 9 -1.99 -7.97 0.98
CA TYR A 9 -0.96 -9.01 0.94
C TYR A 9 -0.97 -9.78 -0.37
N LYS A 10 -2.13 -10.17 -0.89
CA LYS A 10 -2.22 -10.85 -2.20
C LYS A 10 -1.76 -9.96 -3.35
N GLU A 11 -2.08 -8.67 -3.31
CA GLU A 11 -1.60 -7.70 -4.31
C GLU A 11 -0.07 -7.53 -4.22
N MET A 12 0.50 -7.51 -3.01
CA MET A 12 1.94 -7.50 -2.78
C MET A 12 2.63 -8.76 -3.33
N GLU A 13 2.10 -9.94 -3.02
CA GLU A 13 2.62 -11.22 -3.53
C GLU A 13 2.56 -11.30 -5.06
N SER A 14 1.47 -10.82 -5.66
CA SER A 14 1.33 -10.74 -7.12
C SER A 14 2.38 -9.80 -7.71
N TRP A 15 2.52 -8.59 -7.16
CA TRP A 15 3.50 -7.61 -7.62
C TRP A 15 4.94 -8.15 -7.54
N VAL A 16 5.33 -8.78 -6.42
CA VAL A 16 6.65 -9.40 -6.27
C VAL A 16 6.84 -10.54 -7.28
N SER A 17 5.80 -11.37 -7.48
CA SER A 17 5.87 -12.49 -8.42
C SER A 17 6.06 -12.01 -9.86
N ASP A 18 5.30 -10.98 -10.28
CA ASP A 18 5.42 -10.37 -11.59
C ASP A 18 6.79 -9.71 -11.80
N LEU A 19 7.30 -9.05 -10.76
CA LEU A 19 8.61 -8.39 -10.78
C LEU A 19 9.76 -9.39 -10.95
N VAL A 20 9.69 -10.53 -10.25
CA VAL A 20 10.68 -11.61 -10.39
C VAL A 20 10.55 -12.30 -11.74
N ALA A 21 9.33 -12.56 -12.22
CA ALA A 21 9.10 -13.28 -13.47
C ALA A 21 9.52 -12.48 -14.71
N ASN A 22 9.42 -11.16 -14.67
CA ASN A 22 9.70 -10.28 -15.80
C ASN A 22 11.08 -9.60 -15.76
N SER A 23 11.95 -9.98 -14.82
CA SER A 23 13.26 -9.36 -14.64
C SER A 23 14.41 -10.20 -15.18
N ASP A 24 15.21 -9.61 -16.07
CA ASP A 24 16.53 -10.14 -16.46
C ASP A 24 17.65 -9.74 -15.48
N LEU A 25 17.36 -8.88 -14.49
CA LEU A 25 18.34 -8.42 -13.53
C LEU A 25 18.78 -9.53 -12.56
N PRO A 26 20.06 -9.55 -12.14
CA PRO A 26 20.49 -10.35 -11.01
C PRO A 26 19.68 -10.04 -9.75
N LYS A 27 19.37 -11.06 -8.95
CA LYS A 27 18.55 -10.95 -7.72
C LYS A 27 18.95 -9.77 -6.83
N ARG A 28 20.24 -9.52 -6.63
CA ARG A 28 20.71 -8.40 -5.79
C ARG A 28 20.34 -7.04 -6.38
N GLU A 29 20.50 -6.87 -7.69
CA GLU A 29 20.19 -5.61 -8.38
C GLU A 29 18.68 -5.37 -8.41
N LEU A 30 17.90 -6.42 -8.67
CA LEU A 30 16.45 -6.38 -8.61
C LEU A 30 15.95 -5.96 -7.22
N LEU A 31 16.42 -6.64 -6.16
CA LEU A 31 16.04 -6.28 -4.79
C LEU A 31 16.48 -4.85 -4.43
N SER A 32 17.64 -4.40 -4.90
CA SER A 32 18.11 -3.04 -4.63
C SER A 32 17.26 -1.99 -5.33
N ALA A 33 16.85 -2.24 -6.58
CA ALA A 33 16.05 -1.30 -7.37
C ALA A 33 14.65 -1.07 -6.78
N TYR A 34 14.07 -2.09 -6.13
CA TYR A 34 12.70 -2.04 -5.62
C TYR A 34 12.61 -2.08 -4.09
N ALA A 35 13.74 -1.98 -3.38
CA ALA A 35 13.76 -1.98 -1.92
C ALA A 35 12.88 -0.87 -1.33
N TYR A 36 12.93 0.34 -1.91
CA TYR A 36 12.12 1.46 -1.44
C TYR A 36 10.62 1.16 -1.57
N GLU A 37 10.15 0.88 -2.78
CA GLU A 37 8.74 0.57 -3.06
C GLU A 37 8.24 -0.61 -2.23
N TYR A 38 9.07 -1.65 -2.07
CA TYR A 38 8.74 -2.80 -1.23
C TYR A 38 8.50 -2.39 0.23
N CYS A 39 9.42 -1.61 0.81
CA CYS A 39 9.32 -1.15 2.20
C CYS A 39 8.08 -0.28 2.40
N ILE A 40 7.80 0.66 1.51
CA ILE A 40 6.61 1.53 1.61
C ILE A 40 5.32 0.69 1.52
N LYS A 41 5.24 -0.23 0.56
CA LYS A 41 4.08 -1.11 0.40
C LYS A 41 3.84 -1.99 1.63
N ASP A 42 4.91 -2.52 2.24
CA ASP A 42 4.80 -3.29 3.48
C ASP A 42 4.32 -2.41 4.65
N GLU A 43 4.83 -1.18 4.78
CA GLU A 43 4.36 -0.23 5.80
C GLU A 43 2.89 0.16 5.63
N ILE A 44 2.42 0.35 4.39
CA ILE A 44 0.99 0.56 4.09
C ILE A 44 0.15 -0.60 4.60
N ILE A 45 0.60 -1.84 4.40
CA ILE A 45 -0.14 -3.03 4.88
C ILE A 45 -0.15 -3.07 6.40
N ASN A 46 0.99 -2.78 7.04
CA ASN A 46 1.13 -2.78 8.49
C ASN A 46 0.29 -1.68 9.17
N PHE A 47 0.07 -0.54 8.50
CA PHE A 47 -0.83 0.51 8.98
C PHE A 47 -2.24 -0.03 9.27
N PHE A 48 -2.77 -0.90 8.39
CA PHE A 48 -4.11 -1.46 8.55
C PHE A 48 -4.20 -2.57 9.62
N ASP A 49 -3.07 -2.99 10.23
CA ASP A 49 -3.05 -3.96 11.35
C ASP A 49 -3.57 -3.33 12.66
N GLY A 50 -3.53 -1.99 12.78
CA GLY A 50 -3.95 -1.25 13.99
C GLY A 50 -5.16 -0.32 13.83
N CYS A 51 -5.73 -0.21 12.64
CA CYS A 51 -6.86 0.72 12.39
C CYS A 51 -8.19 0.19 12.94
N ASN A 52 -8.90 1.05 13.70
CA ASN A 52 -10.24 0.78 14.23
C ASN A 52 -11.37 1.08 13.21
N GLU A 53 -12.59 0.63 13.54
CA GLU A 53 -13.84 0.70 12.74
C GLU A 53 -14.30 2.11 12.29
N GLU A 54 -13.64 3.19 12.73
CA GLU A 54 -14.00 4.58 12.40
C GLU A 54 -13.80 4.94 10.91
N LEU A 55 -13.20 4.04 10.14
CA LEU A 55 -12.89 4.19 8.71
C LEU A 55 -13.79 3.32 7.81
N ASN A 56 -14.90 2.77 8.32
CA ASN A 56 -15.69 1.75 7.62
C ASN A 56 -16.11 2.10 6.18
N ASP A 57 -16.51 3.34 5.88
CA ASP A 57 -16.93 3.72 4.52
C ASP A 57 -15.75 3.71 3.56
N TYR A 58 -14.66 4.38 3.92
CA TYR A 58 -13.43 4.40 3.12
C TYR A 58 -12.79 3.01 2.99
N TYR A 59 -12.85 2.21 4.06
CA TYR A 59 -12.42 0.82 4.06
C TYR A 59 -13.18 -0.01 3.02
N ASN A 60 -14.51 0.17 2.92
CA ASN A 60 -15.32 -0.53 1.93
C ASN A 60 -15.00 -0.07 0.50
N GLU A 61 -14.73 1.22 0.30
CA GLU A 61 -14.26 1.74 -0.99
C GLU A 61 -12.93 1.11 -1.41
N LEU A 62 -11.95 1.10 -0.50
CA LEU A 62 -10.66 0.42 -0.73
C LEU A 62 -10.84 -1.07 -1.02
N LEU A 63 -11.75 -1.74 -0.32
CA LEU A 63 -12.02 -3.15 -0.53
C LEU A 63 -12.53 -3.44 -1.95
N GLN A 64 -13.35 -2.54 -2.52
CA GLN A 64 -13.91 -2.68 -3.86
C GLN A 64 -12.97 -2.22 -4.99
N LYS A 65 -11.92 -1.46 -4.67
CA LYS A 65 -11.01 -0.87 -5.67
C LYS A 65 -9.99 -1.89 -6.20
N ASP A 66 -9.80 -2.03 -7.50
CA ASP A 66 -8.72 -2.87 -8.02
C ASP A 66 -7.34 -2.22 -7.80
N ASN A 67 -6.29 -3.03 -7.61
CA ASN A 67 -4.91 -2.60 -7.37
C ASN A 67 -4.80 -1.57 -6.25
N THR A 68 -5.37 -1.90 -5.09
CA THR A 68 -5.49 -0.98 -3.95
C THR A 68 -4.14 -0.58 -3.38
N LEU A 69 -3.21 -1.53 -3.27
CA LEU A 69 -1.87 -1.29 -2.73
C LEU A 69 -1.08 -0.33 -3.62
N GLU A 70 -1.15 -0.50 -4.93
CA GLU A 70 -0.52 0.41 -5.90
C GLU A 70 -1.14 1.81 -5.82
N TYR A 71 -2.46 1.88 -5.67
CA TYR A 71 -3.16 3.15 -5.47
C TYR A 71 -2.66 3.88 -4.21
N LEU A 72 -2.62 3.21 -3.06
CA LEU A 72 -2.17 3.80 -1.80
C LEU A 72 -0.70 4.20 -1.84
N TYR A 73 0.16 3.39 -2.46
CA TYR A 73 1.55 3.74 -2.72
C TYR A 73 1.66 5.02 -3.57
N GLY A 74 0.89 5.11 -4.65
CA GLY A 74 0.86 6.30 -5.50
C GLY A 74 0.36 7.56 -4.79
N GLU A 75 -0.59 7.44 -3.85
CA GLU A 75 -1.03 8.56 -3.01
C GLU A 75 0.06 9.00 -2.04
N TYR A 76 0.76 8.06 -1.39
CA TYR A 76 1.93 8.37 -0.55
C TYR A 76 3.03 9.09 -1.35
N MET A 77 3.34 8.62 -2.56
CA MET A 77 4.41 9.19 -3.41
C MET A 77 4.14 10.64 -3.86
N LYS A 78 2.92 11.16 -3.69
CA LYS A 78 2.63 12.58 -4.01
C LYS A 78 3.25 13.54 -3.00
N ASP A 79 3.28 13.15 -1.74
CA ASP A 79 3.86 13.95 -0.66
C ASP A 79 5.27 13.46 -0.27
N ASP A 80 5.58 12.17 -0.50
CA ASP A 80 6.89 11.52 -0.27
C ASP A 80 7.53 11.94 1.07
N SER A 81 6.69 12.04 2.10
CA SER A 81 7.10 12.47 3.43
C SER A 81 7.69 11.28 4.19
N ALA A 82 8.65 11.56 5.09
CA ALA A 82 9.33 10.51 5.86
C ALA A 82 8.43 9.76 6.87
N ASN A 83 7.15 10.12 6.98
CA ASN A 83 6.22 9.64 8.01
C ASN A 83 4.99 8.97 7.38
N ILE A 84 5.23 7.83 6.71
CA ILE A 84 4.24 7.02 5.98
C ILE A 84 2.94 6.78 6.77
N GLN A 85 3.04 6.50 8.07
CA GLN A 85 1.86 6.28 8.92
C GLN A 85 0.98 7.54 9.06
N TYR A 86 1.60 8.72 9.15
CA TYR A 86 0.87 9.99 9.22
C TYR A 86 0.31 10.36 7.85
N ASP A 87 1.04 10.14 6.77
CA ASP A 87 0.56 10.47 5.42
C ASP A 87 -0.63 9.60 5.02
N ILE A 88 -0.59 8.31 5.33
CA ILE A 88 -1.72 7.41 5.09
C ILE A 88 -2.91 7.80 5.99
N ALA A 89 -2.69 8.11 7.26
CA ALA A 89 -3.75 8.53 8.17
C ALA A 89 -4.39 9.84 7.70
N ASP A 90 -3.59 10.83 7.33
CA ASP A 90 -4.04 12.14 6.84
C ASP A 90 -4.79 11.99 5.52
N PHE A 91 -4.26 11.21 4.58
CA PHE A 91 -4.95 10.92 3.31
C PHE A 91 -6.33 10.30 3.53
N ILE A 92 -6.41 9.29 4.41
CA ILE A 92 -7.67 8.64 4.77
C ILE A 92 -8.62 9.65 5.42
N TYR A 93 -8.10 10.50 6.31
CA TYR A 93 -8.87 11.53 7.02
C TYR A 93 -9.42 12.60 6.06
N PHE A 94 -8.60 13.13 5.15
CA PHE A 94 -9.01 14.12 4.15
C PHE A 94 -10.01 13.55 3.15
N LYS A 95 -9.79 12.31 2.69
CA LYS A 95 -10.77 11.61 1.84
C LYS A 95 -12.11 11.43 2.52
N LYS A 96 -12.14 11.06 3.80
CA LYS A 96 -13.37 10.96 4.59
C LYS A 96 -14.11 12.30 4.69
N LEU A 97 -13.39 13.42 4.73
CA LEU A 97 -13.97 14.76 4.79
C LEU A 97 -14.41 15.31 3.42
N GLY A 98 -14.12 14.60 2.32
CA GLY A 98 -14.47 15.03 0.97
C GLY A 98 -13.70 16.25 0.47
N VAL A 99 -12.49 16.47 1.01
CA VAL A 99 -11.60 17.60 0.69
C VAL A 99 -10.39 17.12 -0.09
#